data_AF-A0A2D9C3I5-F1
#
_entry.id   AF-A0A2D9C3I5-F1
#
_cell.length_a   1.000
_cell.length_b   1.000
_cell.length_c   1.000
_cell.angle_alpha   90.00
_cell.angle_beta   90.00
_cell.angle_gamma   90.00
#
_symmetry.space_group_name_H-M   'P 1'
#
loop_
_entity.id
_entity.type
_entity.pdbx_description
1 polymer ?
#
loop_
_entity_poly.entity_id
_entity_poly.type
_entity_poly.pdbx_seq_one_letter_code
_entity_poly.pdbx_strand_id
1 'polypeptide(L)' 'MATYINLVNELLRRLNEVQIDLANFGTTKNVQSLAKDAVNSSIREILQEAQEWPFTLVTYEHTLEVGTKT' A
#
# COMPACT_ATOMS: atom_id res chain seq x y z
N MET A 1 7.61 7.86 4.39
CA MET A 1 6.31 7.20 4.11
C MET A 1 6.56 6.11 3.09
N ALA A 2 6.15 4.87 3.37
CA ALA A 2 6.23 3.77 2.40
C ALA A 2 5.00 3.84 1.49
N THR A 3 5.22 4.00 0.19
CA THR A 3 4.16 3.88 -0.83
C THR A 3 4.12 2.44 -1.34
N TYR A 4 3.04 2.07 -2.03
CA TYR A 4 2.92 0.74 -2.64
C TYR A 4 4.09 0.40 -3.56
N ILE A 5 4.56 1.35 -4.37
CA ILE A 5 5.73 1.17 -5.24
C ILE A 5 7.04 0.94 -4.46
N ASN A 6 7.19 1.56 -3.28
CA ASN A 6 8.36 1.33 -2.43
C ASN A 6 8.40 -0.12 -1.92
N LEU A 7 7.26 -0.65 -1.46
CA LEU A 7 7.16 -2.04 -0.99
C LEU A 7 7.43 -3.05 -2.11
N VAL A 8 6.89 -2.80 -3.30
CA VAL A 8 7.15 -3.65 -4.48
C VAL A 8 8.64 -3.61 -4.86
N ASN A 9 9.25 -2.43 -4.87
CA ASN A 9 10.68 -2.28 -5.19
C ASN A 9 11.59 -2.90 -4.13
N GLU A 10 11.19 -2.94 -2.87
CA GLU A 10 11.90 -3.68 -1.82
C GLU A 10 11.84 -5.18 -2.05
N LEU A 11 10.68 -5.72 -2.43
CA LEU A 11 10.53 -7.14 -2.76
C LEU A 11 11.35 -7.51 -4.01
N LEU A 12 11.34 -6.68 -5.04
CA LEU A 12 12.17 -6.88 -6.24
C LEU A 12 13.66 -6.87 -5.90
N ARG A 13 14.11 -5.94 -5.05
CA ARG A 13 15.50 -5.90 -4.60
C ARG A 13 15.91 -7.17 -3.85
N ARG A 14 15.01 -7.77 -3.06
CA ARG A 14 15.27 -9.05 -2.38
C ARG A 14 15.41 -10.23 -3.35
N LEU A 15 14.74 -10.15 -4.50
CA LEU A 15 14.85 -11.12 -5.59
C LEU A 15 16.01 -10.81 -6.56
N ASN A 16 16.81 -9.77 -6.28
CA ASN A 16 17.84 -9.24 -7.18
C ASN A 16 17.30 -8.79 -8.56
N GLU A 17 16.06 -8.31 -8.59
CA GLU A 17 15.40 -7.81 -9.80
C GLU A 17 15.47 -6.27 -9.89
N VAL A 18 15.37 -5.74 -11.11
CA VAL A 18 15.39 -4.29 -11.36
C VAL A 18 14.15 -3.61 -10.77
N GLN A 19 14.39 -2.48 -10.09
CA GLN A 19 13.36 -1.62 -9.54
C GLN A 19 12.58 -0.90 -10.64
N ILE A 20 11.31 -0.62 -10.36
CA ILE A 20 10.37 -0.02 -11.30
C ILE A 20 10.21 1.45 -10.97
N ASP A 21 10.20 2.30 -12.00
CA ASP A 21 9.85 3.71 -11.88
C ASP A 21 8.32 3.91 -11.93
N LEU A 22 7.83 5.00 -11.31
CA LEU A 22 6.42 5.31 -11.21
C LEU A 22 5.74 5.36 -12.59
N ALA A 23 6.42 5.91 -13.60
CA ALA A 23 5.92 6.02 -14.96
C ALA A 23 5.66 4.65 -15.63
N ASN A 24 6.43 3.63 -15.25
CA ASN A 24 6.33 2.28 -15.84
C ASN A 24 5.52 1.31 -14.98
N PHE A 25 5.04 1.74 -13.80
CA PHE A 25 4.37 0.90 -12.84
C PHE A 25 3.07 0.27 -13.38
N GLY A 26 2.39 0.94 -14.32
CA GLY A 26 1.19 0.43 -14.99
C GLY A 26 1.45 -0.69 -16.01
N THR A 27 2.65 -0.75 -16.59
CA THR A 27 2.98 -1.61 -17.75
C THR A 27 3.92 -2.78 -17.41
N THR A 28 4.13 -3.03 -16.12
CA THR A 28 5.00 -4.10 -15.59
C THR A 28 4.58 -5.49 -16.07
N LYS A 29 5.53 -6.39 -16.31
CA LYS A 29 5.27 -7.77 -16.76
C LYS A 29 5.99 -8.80 -15.90
N ASN A 30 5.57 -10.06 -15.98
CA ASN A 30 6.23 -11.20 -15.34
C ASN A 30 6.43 -11.00 -13.83
N VAL A 31 7.67 -11.15 -13.35
CA VAL A 31 8.07 -11.06 -11.95
C VAL A 31 7.65 -9.73 -11.31
N GLN A 32 7.68 -8.64 -12.07
CA GLN A 32 7.25 -7.32 -11.59
C GLN A 32 5.75 -7.24 -11.36
N SER A 33 4.93 -7.90 -12.19
CA SER A 33 3.49 -8.00 -11.95
C SER A 33 3.20 -8.93 -10.78
N LEU A 34 3.91 -10.05 -10.68
CA LEU A 34 3.77 -10.97 -9.56
C LEU A 34 4.11 -10.30 -8.21
N ALA A 35 5.17 -9.48 -8.17
CA ALA A 35 5.54 -8.72 -6.99
C ALA A 35 4.42 -7.76 -6.54
N LYS A 36 3.74 -7.11 -7.49
CA LYS A 36 2.59 -6.25 -7.24
C LYS A 36 1.42 -7.03 -6.64
N ASP A 37 1.08 -8.16 -7.25
CA ASP A 37 -0.03 -9.00 -6.80
C ASP A 37 0.24 -9.64 -5.44
N ALA A 38 1.47 -10.07 -5.18
CA ALA A 38 1.90 -10.63 -3.90
C ALA A 38 1.76 -9.61 -2.76
N VAL A 39 2.27 -8.38 -2.94
CA VAL A 39 2.14 -7.31 -1.94
C VAL A 39 0.67 -6.97 -1.68
N ASN A 40 -0.16 -6.89 -2.73
CA ASN A 40 -1.60 -6.66 -2.56
C ASN A 40 -2.29 -7.81 -1.82
N SER A 41 -1.90 -9.06 -2.10
CA SER A 41 -2.44 -10.24 -1.41
C SER A 41 -2.09 -10.20 0.07
N SER A 42 -0.82 -9.93 0.43
CA SER A 42 -0.41 -9.83 1.84
C SER A 42 -1.11 -8.71 2.59
N ILE A 43 -1.33 -7.56 1.95
CA ILE A 43 -2.11 -6.47 2.56
C ILE A 43 -3.55 -6.93 2.82
N ARG A 44 -4.18 -7.61 1.86
CA ARG A 44 -5.55 -8.13 2.03
C ARG A 44 -5.64 -9.18 3.12
N GLU A 45 -4.68 -10.09 3.18
CA GLU A 45 -4.59 -11.12 4.20
C GLU A 45 -4.46 -10.50 5.60
N ILE A 46 -3.55 -9.55 5.79
CA ILE A 46 -3.40 -8.81 7.05
C ILE A 46 -4.73 -8.16 7.46
N LEU A 47 -5.43 -7.53 6.51
CA LEU A 47 -6.73 -6.90 6.77
C LEU A 47 -7.86 -7.89 7.04
N GLN A 48 -7.76 -9.14 6.59
CA GLN A 48 -8.75 -10.18 6.84
C GLN A 48 -8.51 -10.90 8.17
N GLU A 49 -7.25 -11.15 8.53
CA GLU A 49 -6.90 -11.79 9.80
C GLU A 49 -7.05 -10.84 11.00
N ALA A 50 -6.72 -9.55 10.82
CA ALA A 50 -6.90 -8.54 11.84
C ALA A 50 -8.34 -8.03 11.83
N GLN A 51 -9.26 -8.80 12.40
CA GLN A 51 -10.63 -8.34 12.59
C GLN A 51 -10.65 -7.07 13.47
N GLU A 52 -11.07 -5.95 12.88
CA GLU A 52 -11.45 -4.69 13.53
C GLU A 52 -10.31 -3.86 14.15
N TRP A 53 -9.29 -3.52 13.35
CA TRP A 53 -8.37 -2.47 13.77
C TRP A 53 -9.05 -1.09 13.76
N PRO A 54 -8.84 -0.26 14.79
CA PRO A 54 -9.54 1.02 14.93
C PRO A 54 -9.18 2.05 13.85
N PHE A 55 -8.11 1.82 13.09
CA PHE A 55 -7.69 2.68 11.97
C PHE A 55 -8.18 2.18 10.60
N THR A 56 -8.79 1.00 10.51
CA THR A 56 -9.36 0.48 9.25
C THR A 56 -10.80 0.93 9.04
N LEU A 57 -11.42 1.56 10.06
CA LEU A 57 -12.77 2.10 10.02
C LEU A 57 -12.72 3.59 10.36
N VAL A 58 -13.44 4.40 9.59
CA VAL A 58 -13.68 5.81 9.92
C VAL A 58 -15.11 5.93 10.42
N THR A 59 -15.27 6.08 11.73
CA THR A 59 -16.60 6.24 12.35
C THR A 59 -17.12 7.67 12.23
N TYR A 60 -16.23 8.65 12.31
CA TYR A 60 -16.56 10.06 12.25
C TYR A 60 -15.36 10.85 11.72
N GLU A 61 -15.61 11.75 10.79
CA GLU A 61 -14.63 12.74 10.36
C GLU A 61 -15.02 14.09 10.92
N HIS A 62 -14.03 14.80 11.48
CA HIS A 62 -14.22 16.16 11.98
C HIS A 62 -13.36 17.12 11.16
N THR A 63 -14.00 18.02 10.43
CA THR A 63 -13.30 19.09 9.72
C THR A 63 -13.01 20.23 10.70
N LEU A 64 -11.73 20.40 11.05
CA LEU A 64 -11.29 21.48 11.92
C LEU A 64 -11.14 22.78 11.11
N GLU A 65 -11.95 23.78 11.45
CA GLU A 65 -11.78 25.16 10.96
C GLU A 65 -11.20 26.05 12.06
N VAL A 66 -10.38 27.03 11.67
CA VAL A 66 -9.78 27.96 12.64
C VAL A 66 -10.87 28.81 13.28
N GLY A 67 -10.95 28.78 14.61
CA GLY A 67 -11.77 29.70 15.40
C GLY A 67 -13.14 29.18 15.83
N THR A 68 -13.56 28.00 15.38
CA THR A 68 -14.78 27.33 15.86
C THR A 68 -14.46 26.41 17.04
N LYS A 69 -15.06 26.68 18.20
CA LYS A 69 -15.08 25.72 19.32
C LYS A 69 -16.23 24.73 19.08
N THR A 70 -15.93 23.44 19.17
CA THR A 70 -16.88 22.31 19.22
C THR A 70 -18.07 22.59 20.11
#